data_AF-A0A948WSL1-F1
#
_entry.id   AF-A0A948WSL1-F1
#
_cell.length_a   1.000
_cell.length_b   1.000
_cell.length_c   1.000
_cell.angle_alpha   90.00
_cell.angle_beta   90.00
_cell.angle_gamma   90.00
#
_symmetry.space_group_name_H-M   'P 1'
#
loop_
_entity.id
_entity.type
_entity.pdbx_description
1 polymer ?
#
loop_
_entity_poly.entity_id
_entity_poly.type
_entity_poly.pdbx_seq_one_letter_code
_entity_poly.pdbx_strand_id
1 'polypeptide(L)'
;MRQGLAEAFSDISPIKDFSGNMQLELEFDPNDEDLCPPPKFSMEECRERDMSYSSSIFVRARFLRADTGEIKEQVVFMGDFPKMTDKGTFIINGTERVVVSQLVRSPGAYFERSVDKATDKDVYVAKIIPSRGAWLEFEIDKKDLVAVRIDRKRKQPVTVLLKALGWTREQIVERFGQYETFMATLEKDHIASQDDALLDIYRKLRPGEPPTLENARALIDNFYFNPKRYDLAKVGRYKVNK
;
A
#
# COMPACT_ATOMS: atom_id res chain seq x y z
N MET A 1 15.04 14.79 3.81
CA MET A 1 15.38 13.38 4.12
C MET A 1 15.03 13.01 5.55
N ARG A 2 15.44 13.80 6.55
CA ARG A 2 15.20 13.54 7.99
C ARG A 2 13.73 13.25 8.36
N GLN A 3 12.79 14.00 7.80
CA GLN A 3 11.36 13.82 8.07
C GLN A 3 10.76 12.53 7.48
N GLY A 4 11.26 12.05 6.33
CA GLY A 4 10.66 10.89 5.66
C GLY A 4 10.83 9.57 6.42
N LEU A 5 11.98 9.37 7.09
CA LEU A 5 12.19 8.22 7.98
C LEU A 5 11.30 8.30 9.21
N ALA A 6 11.18 9.49 9.83
CA ALA A 6 10.30 9.70 10.98
C ALA A 6 8.83 9.45 10.63
N GLU A 7 8.36 9.96 9.48
CA GLU A 7 7.02 9.68 8.94
C GLU A 7 6.81 8.19 8.70
N ALA A 8 7.78 7.49 8.11
CA ALA A 8 7.68 6.06 7.84
C ALA A 8 7.54 5.23 9.14
N PHE A 9 8.30 5.56 10.19
CA PHE A 9 8.17 4.90 11.49
C PHE A 9 6.83 5.24 12.18
N SER A 10 6.40 6.50 12.11
CA SER A 10 5.10 6.93 12.63
C SER A 10 3.92 6.25 11.91
N ASP A 11 4.05 5.98 10.61
CA ASP A 11 2.99 5.36 9.80
C ASP A 11 2.76 3.89 10.19
N ILE A 12 3.82 3.16 10.53
CA ILE A 12 3.72 1.76 10.95
C ILE A 12 3.40 1.59 12.44
N SER A 13 3.62 2.63 13.24
CA SER A 13 3.40 2.63 14.68
C SER A 13 1.96 3.03 15.07
N PRO A 14 1.34 2.41 16.08
CA PRO A 14 1.78 1.18 16.74
C PRO A 14 1.47 -0.07 15.92
N ILE A 15 2.32 -1.09 16.05
CA ILE A 15 2.08 -2.43 15.53
C ILE A 15 1.38 -3.23 16.63
N LYS A 16 0.23 -3.84 16.31
CA LYS A 16 -0.56 -4.63 17.26
C LYS A 16 -0.63 -6.09 16.83
N ASP A 17 -0.71 -6.98 17.81
CA ASP A 17 -1.07 -8.39 17.57
C ASP A 17 -2.56 -8.54 17.25
N PHE A 18 -2.96 -9.74 16.81
CA PHE A 18 -4.34 -10.03 16.42
C PHE A 18 -5.33 -9.84 17.58
N SER A 19 -4.91 -10.18 18.81
CA SER A 19 -5.74 -10.06 20.01
C SER A 19 -5.80 -8.63 20.57
N GLY A 20 -4.95 -7.72 20.10
CA GLY A 20 -4.79 -6.37 20.65
C GLY A 20 -4.13 -6.32 22.04
N ASN A 21 -3.61 -7.45 22.54
CA ASN A 21 -2.99 -7.56 23.85
C ASN A 21 -1.52 -7.15 23.85
N MET A 22 -0.87 -7.16 22.70
CA MET A 22 0.53 -6.78 22.54
C MET A 22 0.65 -5.63 21.54
N GLN A 23 1.40 -4.60 21.93
CA GLN A 23 1.61 -3.41 21.13
C GLN A 23 3.09 -3.05 21.08
N LEU A 24 3.61 -2.78 19.89
CA LEU A 24 4.95 -2.27 19.65
C LEU A 24 4.87 -0.86 19.05
N GLU A 25 5.36 0.11 19.80
CA GLU A 25 5.53 1.49 19.36
C GLU A 25 6.97 1.71 18.91
N LEU A 26 7.13 2.36 17.76
CA LEU A 26 8.41 2.77 17.23
C LEU A 26 8.45 4.30 17.17
N GLU A 27 9.48 4.88 17.77
CA GLU A 27 9.76 6.31 17.74
C GLU A 27 11.14 6.56 17.14
N PHE A 28 11.20 7.49 16.20
CA PHE A 28 12.44 7.91 15.55
C PHE A 28 12.51 9.44 15.52
N ASP A 29 13.45 10.00 16.27
CA ASP A 29 13.82 11.41 16.18
C ASP A 29 15.08 11.55 15.31
N PRO A 30 15.00 12.18 14.13
CA PRO A 30 16.15 12.35 13.24
C PRO A 30 17.17 13.39 13.74
N ASN A 31 16.88 14.11 14.83
CA ASN A 31 17.81 15.05 15.46
C ASN A 31 18.47 14.49 16.72
N ASP A 32 18.06 13.31 17.16
CA ASP A 32 18.70 12.61 18.26
C ASP A 32 19.97 11.91 17.75
N GLU A 33 21.13 12.31 18.26
CA GLU A 33 22.42 11.75 17.89
C GLU A 33 22.59 10.29 18.31
N ASP A 34 21.87 9.85 19.35
CA ASP A 34 21.89 8.43 19.77
C ASP A 34 21.09 7.56 18.78
N LEU A 35 20.07 8.14 18.13
CA LEU A 35 19.26 7.45 17.13
C LEU A 35 19.82 7.57 15.71
N CYS A 36 20.52 8.66 15.43
CA CYS A 36 21.10 8.94 14.12
C CYS A 36 22.55 9.47 14.24
N PRO A 37 23.49 8.65 14.75
CA PRO A 37 24.88 9.06 14.86
C PRO A 37 25.50 9.41 13.50
N PRO A 38 26.55 10.25 13.49
CA PRO A 38 27.28 10.57 12.27
C PRO A 38 27.93 9.30 11.67
N PRO A 39 28.27 9.33 10.36
CA PRO A 39 28.96 8.21 9.72
C PRO A 39 30.26 7.87 10.44
N LYS A 40 30.50 6.57 10.64
CA LYS A 40 31.69 6.07 11.34
C LYS A 40 33.00 6.33 10.57
N PHE A 41 32.91 6.44 9.23
CA PHE A 41 34.05 6.62 8.35
C PHE A 41 33.82 7.85 7.46
N SER A 42 34.92 8.48 7.08
CA SER A 42 34.93 9.58 6.12
C SER A 42 34.64 9.09 4.69
N MET A 43 34.27 10.03 3.82
CA MET A 43 34.03 9.72 2.40
C MET A 43 35.28 9.19 1.69
N GLU A 44 36.48 9.62 2.10
CA GLU A 44 37.76 9.18 1.52
C GLU A 44 38.06 7.74 1.92
N GLU A 45 37.98 7.43 3.22
CA GLU A 45 38.16 6.07 3.72
C GLU A 45 37.18 5.08 3.09
N CYS A 46 35.92 5.49 2.89
CA CYS A 46 34.95 4.62 2.22
C CYS A 46 35.33 4.30 0.78
N ARG A 47 35.94 5.24 0.04
CA ARG A 47 36.41 5.00 -1.33
C ARG A 47 37.64 4.10 -1.36
N GLU A 48 38.61 4.34 -0.49
CA GLU A 48 39.86 3.59 -0.47
C GLU A 48 39.71 2.15 0.02
N ARG A 49 38.72 1.89 0.88
CA ARG A 49 38.51 0.60 1.53
C ARG A 49 37.30 -0.17 0.99
N ASP A 50 36.74 0.27 -0.13
CA ASP A 50 35.55 -0.32 -0.75
C ASP A 50 34.33 -0.44 0.20
N MET A 51 34.14 0.55 1.08
CA MET A 51 33.05 0.60 2.05
C MET A 51 31.91 1.54 1.61
N SER A 52 30.75 1.41 2.25
CA SER A 52 29.60 2.31 1.99
C SER A 52 29.57 3.47 2.99
N TYR A 53 29.45 4.70 2.48
CA TYR A 53 29.31 5.90 3.32
C TYR A 53 27.88 5.95 3.90
N SER A 54 27.77 5.63 5.18
CA SER A 54 26.48 5.39 5.85
C SER A 54 26.52 5.78 7.32
N SER A 55 25.35 6.10 7.86
CA SER A 55 25.11 6.31 9.29
C SER A 55 24.27 5.16 9.83
N SER A 56 24.63 4.65 11.01
CA SER A 56 23.77 3.70 11.72
C SER A 56 22.47 4.40 12.16
N ILE A 57 21.33 3.75 11.95
CA ILE A 57 20.02 4.25 12.37
C ILE A 57 19.48 3.35 13.49
N PHE A 58 19.00 3.97 14.55
CA PHE A 58 18.33 3.30 15.66
C PHE A 58 16.95 3.89 15.86
N VAL A 59 16.07 3.12 16.52
CA VAL A 59 14.74 3.57 16.91
C VAL A 59 14.50 3.21 18.36
N ARG A 60 13.72 4.03 19.08
CA ARG A 60 13.22 3.66 20.40
C ARG A 60 12.00 2.77 20.19
N ALA A 61 12.13 1.51 20.59
CA ALA A 61 11.08 0.51 20.52
C ALA A 61 10.48 0.32 21.91
N ARG A 62 9.19 0.62 22.04
CA ARG A 62 8.43 0.43 23.27
C ARG A 62 7.41 -0.68 23.07
N PHE A 63 7.61 -1.80 23.75
CA PHE A 63 6.70 -2.93 23.77
C PHE A 63 5.81 -2.85 25.00
N LEU A 64 4.49 -2.86 24.79
CA LEU A 64 3.46 -2.86 25.81
C LEU A 64 2.70 -4.18 25.77
N ARG A 65 2.52 -4.81 26.94
CA ARG A 65 1.63 -5.95 27.13
C ARG A 65 0.43 -5.53 27.98
N ALA A 66 -0.78 -5.56 27.42
CA ALA A 66 -1.97 -4.99 28.03
C ALA A 66 -2.54 -5.82 29.19
N ASP A 67 -2.33 -7.14 29.18
CA ASP A 67 -2.77 -8.08 30.22
C ASP A 67 -1.98 -7.92 31.54
N THR A 68 -0.66 -7.71 31.45
CA THR A 68 0.23 -7.54 32.60
C THR A 68 0.54 -6.08 32.92
N GLY A 69 0.29 -5.16 31.98
CA GLY A 69 0.74 -3.77 32.07
C GLY A 69 2.25 -3.60 31.90
N GLU A 70 2.97 -4.66 31.53
CA GLU A 70 4.43 -4.63 31.38
C GLU A 70 4.83 -3.76 30.19
N ILE A 71 5.75 -2.81 30.43
CA ILE A 71 6.36 -1.96 29.41
C ILE A 71 7.83 -2.30 29.34
N LYS A 72 8.32 -2.65 28.16
CA LYS A 72 9.74 -2.80 27.86
C LYS A 72 10.13 -1.77 26.82
N GLU A 73 11.14 -0.97 27.14
CA GLU A 73 11.71 0.00 26.22
C GLU A 73 13.15 -0.38 25.88
N GLN A 74 13.49 -0.33 24.61
CA GLN A 74 14.83 -0.63 24.13
C GLN A 74 15.15 0.20 22.89
N VAL A 75 16.40 0.66 22.79
CA VAL A 75 16.94 1.23 21.55
C VAL A 75 17.36 0.09 20.63
N VAL A 76 16.76 0.02 19.45
CA VAL A 76 16.96 -1.07 18.48
C VAL A 76 17.68 -0.52 17.26
N PHE A 77 18.76 -1.21 16.85
CA PHE A 77 19.46 -0.91 15.61
C PHE A 77 18.63 -1.38 14.41
N MET A 78 18.32 -0.44 13.50
CA MET A 78 17.53 -0.69 12.30
C MET A 78 18.38 -0.97 11.06
N GLY A 79 19.66 -0.62 11.09
CA GLY A 79 20.58 -0.82 9.97
C GLY A 79 21.42 0.42 9.68
N ASP A 80 22.40 0.24 8.80
CA ASP A 80 23.21 1.35 8.27
C ASP A 80 22.51 1.95 7.05
N PHE A 81 22.25 3.26 7.10
CA PHE A 81 21.54 4.00 6.07
C PHE A 81 22.53 4.86 5.26
N PRO A 82 22.60 4.68 3.92
CA PRO A 82 23.49 5.46 3.08
C PRO A 82 23.23 6.96 3.18
N LYS A 83 24.30 7.73 3.41
CA LYS A 83 24.21 9.18 3.55
C LYS A 83 24.59 9.85 2.22
N MET A 84 23.80 10.83 1.83
CA MET A 84 24.10 11.65 0.65
C MET A 84 25.32 12.53 0.94
N THR A 85 26.25 12.61 -0.01
CA THR A 85 27.40 13.51 0.05
C THR A 85 27.00 14.95 -0.28
N ASP A 86 27.89 15.91 -0.05
CA ASP A 86 27.66 17.32 -0.40
C ASP A 86 27.50 17.54 -1.92
N LYS A 87 27.94 16.57 -2.75
CA LYS A 87 27.78 16.58 -4.21
C LYS A 87 26.41 16.03 -4.66
N GLY A 88 25.56 15.57 -3.75
CA GLY A 88 24.30 14.91 -4.09
C GLY A 88 24.46 13.46 -4.55
N THR A 89 25.59 12.82 -4.24
CA THR A 89 25.91 11.44 -4.61
C THR A 89 25.87 10.51 -3.39
N PHE A 90 26.02 9.20 -3.61
CA PHE A 90 26.17 8.19 -2.56
C PHE A 90 27.40 7.35 -2.83
N ILE A 91 28.15 6.97 -1.80
CA ILE A 91 29.27 6.04 -1.92
C ILE A 91 28.79 4.67 -1.45
N ILE A 92 28.66 3.73 -2.37
CA ILE A 92 28.21 2.36 -2.10
C ILE A 92 29.31 1.41 -2.52
N ASN A 93 29.90 0.70 -1.55
CA ASN A 93 31.02 -0.21 -1.72
C ASN A 93 32.17 0.45 -2.51
N GLY A 94 32.67 1.58 -2.00
CA GLY A 94 33.72 2.40 -2.61
C GLY A 94 33.32 3.21 -3.84
N THR A 95 32.23 2.84 -4.51
CA THR A 95 31.82 3.44 -5.78
C THR A 95 30.84 4.58 -5.57
N GLU A 96 31.12 5.73 -6.17
CA GLU A 96 30.22 6.88 -6.16
C GLU A 96 29.08 6.71 -7.17
N ARG A 97 27.85 6.93 -6.70
CA ARG A 97 26.60 6.68 -7.44
C ARG A 97 25.67 7.88 -7.33
N VAL A 98 24.85 8.10 -8.35
CA VAL A 98 23.84 9.16 -8.37
C VAL A 98 22.46 8.51 -8.46
N VAL A 99 21.54 8.96 -7.60
CA VAL A 99 20.13 8.56 -7.69
C VAL A 99 19.45 9.45 -8.72
N VAL A 100 18.90 8.84 -9.78
CA VAL A 100 18.18 9.56 -10.83
C VAL A 100 16.70 9.64 -10.49
N SER A 101 16.14 10.85 -10.59
CA SER A 101 14.70 11.05 -10.39
C SER A 101 13.90 10.35 -11.49
N GLN A 102 12.88 9.58 -11.10
CA GLN A 102 12.00 8.89 -12.03
C GLN A 102 10.72 9.71 -12.28
N LEU A 103 10.29 9.75 -13.54
CA LEU A 103 8.95 10.24 -13.88
C LEU A 103 7.96 9.08 -13.71
N VAL A 104 7.14 9.18 -12.68
CA VAL A 104 6.02 8.25 -12.42
C VAL A 104 4.69 8.95 -12.64
N ARG A 105 3.63 8.17 -12.91
CA ARG A 105 2.27 8.72 -13.00
C ARG A 105 1.92 9.36 -11.65
N SER A 106 1.41 10.58 -11.69
CA SER A 106 0.95 11.25 -10.47
C SER A 106 -0.26 10.53 -9.87
N PRO A 107 -0.51 10.65 -8.56
CA PRO A 107 -1.69 10.07 -7.94
C PRO A 107 -2.99 10.61 -8.57
N GLY A 108 -4.02 9.78 -8.67
CA GLY A 108 -5.34 10.18 -9.17
C GLY A 108 -6.09 9.07 -9.92
N ALA A 109 -7.20 9.46 -10.56
CA ALA A 109 -8.01 8.60 -11.42
C ALA A 109 -7.62 8.79 -12.90
N TYR A 110 -7.45 7.68 -13.62
CA TYR A 110 -7.09 7.65 -15.02
C TYR A 110 -8.04 6.75 -15.80
N PHE A 111 -8.47 7.21 -16.97
CA PHE A 111 -9.33 6.45 -17.88
C PHE A 111 -8.59 6.23 -19.19
N GLU A 112 -8.72 5.03 -19.73
CA GLU A 112 -8.05 4.58 -20.95
C GLU A 112 -9.04 3.79 -21.80
N ARG A 113 -9.03 4.04 -23.11
CA ARG A 113 -9.74 3.24 -24.11
C ARG A 113 -8.71 2.58 -25.01
N SER A 114 -8.88 1.29 -25.26
CA SER A 114 -8.05 0.52 -26.19
C SER A 114 -8.94 -0.43 -26.98
N VAL A 115 -8.49 -0.90 -28.14
CA VAL A 115 -9.21 -1.87 -28.97
C VAL A 115 -8.58 -3.25 -28.76
N ASP A 116 -9.38 -4.25 -28.37
CA ASP A 116 -8.92 -5.64 -28.32
C ASP A 116 -8.70 -6.16 -29.74
N LYS A 117 -7.45 -6.49 -30.07
CA LYS A 117 -7.05 -6.90 -31.44
C LYS A 117 -7.74 -8.16 -31.95
N ALA A 118 -8.26 -9.02 -31.08
CA ALA A 118 -8.87 -10.28 -31.49
C ALA A 118 -10.37 -10.14 -31.76
N THR A 119 -11.06 -9.26 -31.04
CA THR A 119 -12.51 -9.08 -31.17
C THR A 119 -12.92 -7.75 -31.80
N ASP A 120 -11.96 -6.86 -32.06
CA ASP A 120 -12.17 -5.48 -32.55
C ASP A 120 -13.14 -4.66 -31.68
N LYS A 121 -13.21 -5.01 -30.39
CA LYS A 121 -14.07 -4.35 -29.41
C LYS A 121 -13.29 -3.34 -28.59
N ASP A 122 -13.93 -2.22 -28.28
CA ASP A 122 -13.42 -1.26 -27.31
C ASP A 122 -13.37 -1.89 -25.90
N VAL A 123 -12.24 -1.74 -25.24
CA VAL A 123 -11.98 -2.07 -23.84
C VAL A 123 -11.69 -0.77 -23.10
N TYR A 124 -12.42 -0.56 -22.01
CA TYR A 124 -12.32 0.63 -21.17
C TYR A 124 -11.69 0.26 -19.84
N VAL A 125 -10.68 1.02 -19.41
CA VAL A 125 -9.99 0.78 -18.14
C VAL A 125 -9.98 2.07 -17.32
N ALA A 126 -10.38 1.97 -16.05
CA ALA A 126 -10.23 3.02 -15.06
C ALA A 126 -9.21 2.58 -13.99
N LYS A 127 -8.25 3.44 -13.64
CA LYS A 127 -7.22 3.15 -12.64
C LYS A 127 -7.20 4.25 -11.59
N ILE A 128 -7.34 3.87 -10.32
CA ILE A 128 -7.09 4.73 -9.17
C ILE A 128 -5.68 4.41 -8.67
N ILE A 129 -4.79 5.38 -8.84
CA ILE A 129 -3.37 5.28 -8.49
C ILE A 129 -3.15 6.15 -7.25
N PRO A 130 -2.85 5.55 -6.08
CA PRO A 130 -2.50 6.33 -4.89
C PRO A 130 -1.04 6.81 -4.92
N SER A 131 -0.73 7.76 -4.06
CA SER A 131 0.65 8.13 -3.72
C SER A 131 1.30 7.01 -2.91
N ARG A 132 0.54 6.40 -2.00
CA ARG A 132 0.94 5.26 -1.18
C ARG A 132 -0.25 4.34 -0.95
N GLY A 133 -0.06 3.03 -1.13
CA GLY A 133 -1.10 2.02 -0.89
C GLY A 133 -1.48 1.21 -2.13
N ALA A 134 -2.52 0.39 -1.98
CA ALA A 134 -2.96 -0.59 -2.98
C ALA A 134 -3.60 0.08 -4.21
N TRP A 135 -3.31 -0.43 -5.41
CA TRP A 135 -4.00 0.05 -6.62
C TRP A 135 -5.44 -0.47 -6.68
N LEU A 136 -6.33 0.29 -7.33
CA LEU A 136 -7.69 -0.16 -7.63
C LEU A 136 -7.99 0.11 -9.10
N GLU A 137 -8.26 -0.95 -9.85
CA GLU A 137 -8.46 -0.88 -11.30
C GLU A 137 -9.82 -1.49 -11.66
N PHE A 138 -10.54 -0.85 -12.57
CA PHE A 138 -11.79 -1.34 -13.15
C PHE A 138 -11.63 -1.49 -14.65
N GLU A 139 -12.31 -2.46 -15.24
CA GLU A 139 -12.24 -2.74 -16.67
C GLU A 139 -13.59 -3.20 -17.19
N ILE A 140 -14.01 -2.65 -18.33
CA ILE A 140 -15.04 -3.27 -19.18
C ILE A 140 -14.29 -4.05 -20.24
N ASP A 141 -14.32 -5.38 -20.14
CA ASP A 141 -13.57 -6.24 -21.03
C ASP A 141 -14.33 -6.52 -22.34
N LYS A 142 -13.67 -7.22 -23.27
CA LYS A 142 -14.25 -7.59 -24.57
C LYS A 142 -15.47 -8.51 -24.52
N LYS A 143 -15.79 -9.08 -23.36
CA LYS A 143 -16.99 -9.89 -23.14
C LYS A 143 -18.15 -9.06 -22.58
N ASP A 144 -17.99 -7.73 -22.56
CA ASP A 144 -18.95 -6.78 -22.00
C ASP A 144 -19.24 -7.07 -20.52
N LEU A 145 -18.17 -7.42 -19.77
CA LEU A 145 -18.24 -7.63 -18.32
C LEU A 145 -17.41 -6.58 -17.59
N VAL A 146 -17.94 -6.13 -16.45
CA VAL A 146 -17.28 -5.15 -15.58
C VAL A 146 -16.46 -5.90 -14.52
N ALA A 147 -15.15 -5.80 -14.63
CA ALA A 147 -14.20 -6.42 -13.73
C ALA A 147 -13.53 -5.39 -12.82
N VAL A 148 -13.08 -5.86 -11.66
CA VAL A 148 -12.22 -5.14 -10.73
C VAL A 148 -10.93 -5.93 -10.49
N ARG A 149 -9.82 -5.21 -10.33
CA ARG A 149 -8.53 -5.71 -9.90
C ARG A 149 -8.07 -4.90 -8.67
N ILE A 150 -7.95 -5.61 -7.56
CA ILE A 150 -7.50 -5.09 -6.27
C ILE A 150 -6.01 -5.40 -6.13
N ASP A 151 -5.18 -4.39 -5.87
CA ASP A 151 -3.73 -4.50 -5.68
C ASP A 151 -3.01 -5.34 -6.75
N ARG A 152 -3.36 -5.07 -8.01
CA ARG A 152 -2.80 -5.75 -9.19
C ARG A 152 -2.98 -7.29 -9.21
N LYS A 153 -3.92 -7.84 -8.44
CA LYS A 153 -4.20 -9.29 -8.39
C LYS A 153 -5.12 -9.76 -9.53
N ARG A 154 -5.71 -10.95 -9.38
CA ARG A 154 -6.60 -11.53 -10.39
C ARG A 154 -7.89 -10.71 -10.51
N LYS A 155 -8.42 -10.65 -11.73
CA LYS A 155 -9.70 -9.99 -12.02
C LYS A 155 -10.85 -10.70 -11.30
N GLN A 156 -11.83 -9.92 -10.85
CA GLN A 156 -13.06 -10.38 -10.24
C GLN A 156 -14.23 -9.57 -10.81
N PRO A 157 -15.47 -10.08 -10.82
CA PRO A 157 -16.63 -9.25 -11.12
C PRO A 157 -16.66 -8.04 -10.16
N VAL A 158 -16.96 -6.85 -10.67
CA VAL A 158 -17.00 -5.62 -9.85
C VAL A 158 -18.03 -5.72 -8.72
N THR A 159 -19.09 -6.51 -8.92
CA THR A 159 -20.15 -6.78 -7.96
C THR A 159 -19.65 -7.45 -6.68
N VAL A 160 -18.56 -8.23 -6.76
CA VAL A 160 -17.94 -8.84 -5.57
C VAL A 160 -17.37 -7.74 -4.65
N LEU A 161 -16.71 -6.71 -5.21
CA LEU A 161 -16.24 -5.59 -4.40
C LEU A 161 -17.40 -4.81 -3.79
N LEU A 162 -18.47 -4.54 -4.54
CA LEU A 162 -19.63 -3.83 -4.01
C LEU A 162 -20.29 -4.59 -2.84
N LYS A 163 -20.48 -5.90 -2.99
CA LYS A 163 -21.01 -6.75 -1.92
C LYS A 163 -20.09 -6.76 -0.69
N ALA A 164 -18.77 -6.83 -0.90
CA ALA A 164 -17.80 -6.75 0.19
C ALA A 164 -17.87 -5.41 0.96
N LEU A 165 -18.18 -4.32 0.26
CA LEU A 165 -18.44 -2.99 0.84
C LEU A 165 -19.83 -2.85 1.48
N GLY A 166 -20.64 -3.91 1.51
CA GLY A 166 -21.94 -3.95 2.18
C GLY A 166 -23.13 -3.60 1.31
N TRP A 167 -22.97 -3.53 -0.02
CA TRP A 167 -24.08 -3.27 -0.92
C TRP A 167 -24.93 -4.53 -1.10
N THR A 168 -26.26 -4.39 -0.96
CA THR A 168 -27.20 -5.47 -1.29
C THR A 168 -27.41 -5.56 -2.80
N ARG A 169 -27.94 -6.69 -3.26
CA ARG A 169 -28.26 -6.88 -4.69
C ARG A 169 -29.23 -5.82 -5.19
N GLU A 170 -30.22 -5.47 -4.39
CA GLU A 170 -31.25 -4.49 -4.70
C GLU A 170 -30.65 -3.10 -4.90
N GLN A 171 -29.74 -2.67 -3.99
CA GLN A 171 -29.02 -1.40 -4.11
C GLN A 171 -28.14 -1.35 -5.36
N ILE A 172 -27.50 -2.47 -5.69
CA ILE A 172 -26.69 -2.59 -6.91
C ILE A 172 -27.58 -2.43 -8.16
N VAL A 173 -28.74 -3.09 -8.19
CA VAL A 173 -29.70 -3.00 -9.32
C VAL A 173 -30.31 -1.61 -9.41
N GLU A 174 -30.69 -0.99 -8.30
CA GLU A 174 -31.22 0.37 -8.28
C GLU A 174 -30.21 1.37 -8.85
N ARG A 175 -28.93 1.22 -8.50
CA ARG A 175 -27.88 2.15 -8.94
C ARG A 175 -27.38 1.90 -10.36
N PHE A 176 -27.26 0.64 -10.77
CA PHE A 176 -26.57 0.26 -12.01
C PHE A 176 -27.44 -0.53 -13.00
N GLY A 177 -28.71 -0.76 -12.69
CA GLY A 177 -29.60 -1.62 -13.47
C GLY A 177 -29.92 -1.12 -14.88
N GLN A 178 -29.72 0.17 -15.14
CA GLN A 178 -29.83 0.74 -16.48
C GLN A 178 -28.68 0.35 -17.43
N TYR A 179 -27.60 -0.24 -16.92
CA TYR A 179 -26.42 -0.61 -17.70
C TYR A 179 -26.40 -2.12 -17.95
N GLU A 180 -26.63 -2.54 -19.20
CA GLU A 180 -26.68 -3.96 -19.59
C GLU A 180 -25.39 -4.72 -19.24
N THR A 181 -24.22 -4.13 -19.49
CA THR A 181 -22.89 -4.67 -19.12
C THR A 181 -22.79 -4.98 -17.63
N PHE A 182 -23.39 -4.13 -16.79
CA PHE A 182 -23.37 -4.30 -15.35
C PHE A 182 -24.33 -5.42 -14.92
N MET A 183 -25.53 -5.48 -15.51
CA MET A 183 -26.49 -6.54 -15.25
C MET A 183 -25.97 -7.92 -15.69
N ALA A 184 -25.35 -8.01 -16.86
CA ALA A 184 -24.70 -9.24 -17.33
C ALA A 184 -23.57 -9.70 -16.40
N THR A 185 -22.86 -8.76 -15.76
CA THR A 185 -21.85 -9.06 -14.73
C THR A 185 -22.50 -9.59 -13.46
N LEU A 186 -23.59 -8.97 -12.99
CA LEU A 186 -24.32 -9.36 -11.79
C LEU A 186 -24.98 -10.74 -11.93
N GLU A 187 -25.41 -11.13 -13.13
CA GLU A 187 -25.95 -12.46 -13.42
C GLU A 187 -24.88 -13.56 -13.39
N LYS A 188 -23.66 -13.26 -13.82
CA LYS A 188 -22.51 -14.20 -13.80
C LYS A 188 -21.82 -14.29 -12.43
N ASP A 189 -22.17 -13.39 -11.51
CA ASP A 189 -21.62 -13.39 -10.16
C ASP A 189 -22.39 -14.37 -9.25
N HIS A 190 -21.73 -15.45 -8.86
CA HIS A 190 -22.29 -16.51 -8.01
C HIS A 190 -22.21 -16.21 -6.50
N ILE A 191 -21.60 -15.09 -6.09
CA ILE A 191 -21.45 -14.74 -4.68
C ILE A 191 -22.71 -14.04 -4.19
N ALA A 192 -23.40 -14.59 -3.19
CA ALA A 192 -24.66 -14.04 -2.71
C ALA A 192 -24.50 -13.03 -1.57
N SER A 193 -23.59 -13.28 -0.63
CA SER A 193 -23.46 -12.52 0.62
C SER A 193 -22.23 -11.61 0.66
N GLN A 194 -22.28 -10.59 1.52
CA GLN A 194 -21.12 -9.74 1.81
C GLN A 194 -19.95 -10.55 2.38
N ASP A 195 -20.25 -11.50 3.28
CA ASP A 195 -19.25 -12.32 3.94
C ASP A 195 -18.52 -13.23 2.95
N ASP A 196 -19.24 -13.87 2.03
CA ASP A 196 -18.63 -14.66 0.95
C ASP A 196 -17.78 -13.80 0.02
N ALA A 197 -18.22 -12.57 -0.28
CA ALA A 197 -17.47 -11.64 -1.10
C ALA A 197 -16.14 -11.22 -0.45
N LEU A 198 -16.17 -10.93 0.86
CA LEU A 198 -14.97 -10.63 1.64
C LEU A 198 -13.98 -11.81 1.63
N LEU A 199 -14.48 -13.03 1.88
CA LEU A 199 -13.63 -14.23 1.87
C LEU A 199 -13.05 -14.52 0.49
N ASP A 200 -13.83 -14.32 -0.58
CA ASP A 200 -13.37 -14.50 -1.96
C ASP A 200 -12.25 -13.52 -2.34
N ILE A 201 -12.41 -12.24 -1.97
CA ILE A 201 -11.35 -11.24 -2.14
C ILE A 201 -10.10 -11.62 -1.34
N TYR A 202 -10.25 -12.02 -0.06
CA TYR A 202 -9.12 -12.39 0.78
C TYR A 202 -8.31 -13.55 0.18
N ARG A 203 -8.97 -14.63 -0.26
CA ARG A 203 -8.31 -15.80 -0.88
C ARG A 203 -7.47 -15.42 -2.10
N LYS A 204 -7.92 -14.44 -2.90
CA LYS A 204 -7.20 -13.96 -4.09
C LYS A 204 -6.05 -13.01 -3.75
N LEU A 205 -6.17 -12.24 -2.67
CA LEU A 205 -5.11 -11.34 -2.22
C LEU A 205 -3.99 -12.08 -1.47
N ARG A 206 -4.36 -13.08 -0.65
CA ARG A 206 -3.46 -13.85 0.22
C ARG A 206 -3.64 -15.37 -0.03
N PRO A 207 -3.19 -15.88 -1.19
CA PRO A 207 -3.28 -17.30 -1.47
C PRO A 207 -2.37 -18.09 -0.50
N GLY A 208 -2.97 -18.91 0.36
CA GLY A 208 -2.25 -19.75 1.33
C GLY A 208 -2.51 -19.38 2.79
N GLU A 209 -3.12 -18.23 3.07
CA GLU A 209 -3.57 -17.88 4.43
C GLU A 209 -5.03 -18.31 4.64
N PRO A 210 -5.38 -18.88 5.82
CA PRO A 210 -6.76 -19.25 6.11
C PRO A 210 -7.65 -18.00 6.17
N PRO A 211 -8.71 -17.92 5.33
CA PRO A 211 -9.55 -16.73 5.28
C PRO A 211 -10.52 -16.70 6.47
N THR A 212 -10.47 -15.64 7.28
CA THR A 212 -11.49 -15.32 8.29
C THR A 212 -12.20 -14.02 7.92
N LEU A 213 -13.45 -13.85 8.34
CA LEU A 213 -14.22 -12.64 8.04
C LEU A 213 -13.58 -11.38 8.62
N GLU A 214 -13.06 -11.48 9.84
CA GLU A 214 -12.37 -10.39 10.50
C GLU A 214 -11.12 -9.94 9.73
N ASN A 215 -10.27 -10.89 9.32
CA ASN A 215 -9.08 -10.60 8.53
C ASN A 215 -9.44 -10.02 7.16
N ALA A 216 -10.49 -10.54 6.52
CA ALA A 216 -10.97 -10.05 5.23
C ALA A 216 -11.48 -8.60 5.29
N ARG A 217 -12.28 -8.27 6.32
CA ARG A 217 -12.75 -6.90 6.57
C ARG A 217 -11.59 -5.97 6.86
N ALA A 218 -10.71 -6.35 7.78
CA ALA A 218 -9.53 -5.57 8.13
C ALA A 218 -8.60 -5.33 6.93
N LEU A 219 -8.48 -6.30 6.02
CA LEU A 219 -7.66 -6.15 4.81
C LEU A 219 -8.21 -5.09 3.87
N ILE A 220 -9.52 -5.10 3.59
CA ILE A 220 -10.17 -4.08 2.75
C ILE A 220 -10.06 -2.69 3.39
N ASP A 221 -10.31 -2.59 4.69
CA ASP A 221 -10.16 -1.34 5.44
C ASP A 221 -8.74 -0.78 5.32
N ASN A 222 -7.74 -1.62 5.57
CA ASN A 222 -6.35 -1.26 5.43
C ASN A 222 -5.92 -0.90 4.00
N PHE A 223 -6.59 -1.43 2.99
CA PHE A 223 -6.24 -1.16 1.60
C PHE A 223 -6.73 0.19 1.11
N TYR A 224 -7.89 0.67 1.58
CA TYR A 224 -8.56 1.81 0.95
C TYR A 224 -9.09 2.87 1.91
N PHE A 225 -9.28 2.54 3.19
CA PHE A 225 -9.97 3.40 4.15
C PHE A 225 -9.06 3.83 5.32
N ASN A 226 -8.02 3.05 5.62
CA ASN A 226 -7.03 3.41 6.64
C ASN A 226 -6.02 4.44 6.11
N PRO A 227 -6.02 5.69 6.61
CA PRO A 227 -5.10 6.74 6.15
C PRO A 227 -3.64 6.43 6.45
N LYS A 228 -3.34 5.58 7.44
CA LYS A 228 -1.97 5.13 7.71
C LYS A 228 -1.43 4.23 6.61
N ARG A 229 -2.29 3.54 5.84
CA ARG A 229 -1.88 2.57 4.81
C ARG A 229 -2.23 2.99 3.38
N TYR A 230 -3.14 3.94 3.21
CA TYR A 230 -3.57 4.46 1.92
C TYR A 230 -3.60 5.99 1.89
N ASP A 231 -2.90 6.58 0.91
CA ASP A 231 -2.85 8.03 0.70
C ASP A 231 -2.84 8.39 -0.79
N LEU A 232 -3.74 9.30 -1.19
CA LEU A 232 -3.77 9.90 -2.53
C LEU A 232 -2.87 11.15 -2.64
N ALA A 233 -2.33 11.64 -1.53
CA ALA A 233 -1.75 12.97 -1.38
C ALA A 233 -2.75 14.10 -1.74
N LYS A 234 -2.38 15.34 -1.42
CA LYS A 234 -3.20 16.53 -1.73
C LYS A 234 -3.51 16.64 -3.23
N VAL A 235 -2.51 16.38 -4.07
CA VAL A 235 -2.66 16.45 -5.54
C VAL A 235 -3.57 15.36 -6.08
N GLY A 236 -3.47 14.12 -5.58
CA GLY A 236 -4.32 13.03 -6.04
C GLY A 236 -5.77 13.22 -5.58
N ARG A 237 -5.98 13.65 -4.33
CA ARG A 237 -7.33 13.95 -3.84
C ARG A 237 -7.98 15.09 -4.64
N TYR A 238 -7.24 16.17 -4.93
CA TYR A 238 -7.73 17.24 -5.79
C TYR A 238 -8.12 16.75 -7.19
N LYS A 239 -7.27 15.92 -7.82
CA LYS A 239 -7.55 15.35 -9.15
C LYS A 239 -8.73 14.39 -9.17
N VAL A 240 -9.00 13.66 -8.09
CA VAL A 240 -10.13 12.74 -7.99
C VAL A 240 -11.45 13.49 -7.76
N ASN A 241 -11.41 14.61 -7.05
CA ASN A 241 -12.60 15.40 -6.74
C ASN A 241 -13.07 16.33 -7.87
N LYS A 242 -12.19 16.60 -8.85
CA LYS A 242 -12.46 17.50 -9.98
C LYS A 242 -12.95 16.71 -11.19
#